data_AF-A0A2A2WGN3-F1
#
_entry.id   AF-A0A2A2WGN3-F1
#
_cell.length_a   1.000
_cell.length_b   1.000
_cell.length_c   1.000
_cell.angle_alpha   90.00
_cell.angle_beta   90.00
_cell.angle_gamma   90.00
#
_symmetry.space_group_name_H-M   'P 1'
#
loop_
_entity.id
_entity.type
_entity.pdbx_description
1 polymer ?
#
loop_
_entity_poly.entity_id
_entity_poly.type
_entity_poly.pdbx_seq_one_letter_code
_entity_poly.pdbx_strand_id
1 'polypeptide(L)'
;MPVSPLCLKDLCVVAGDRCLLEQVDARFPEAKITVVVGGSGAGKSVLLRILAGLLPQQGESIRWSGTIGRSETESERPRVGIVFQQFALFDELSATANVQFAIDHRPKRVAGNPKSEPVSWNARQWLEHLGVPLKTSVADLSGGQKQRLAIARTLAASPDVLLYDEPTSGLDSASGRLVAELIRETQSTYHRTSIVVTHDYETLLPIADKVLLLDPQQKDLIEIGRDQWGEIPERMVPVSTLEDDATSAPAKRKSMIGRVINPVLETTGGAVSAAFWLPLDLLPIVPRVRWAIRFTLHYLRLVAGPSAWIYLIIAGLIVGFTSTYFTFRFLPFRLYTQPLLIDELLASIGFALYRVLVPILATILVAARCGAAVSADVGVKQYGGQVDAMRTLGVAPRAYLLLPIVIAFVIGTPILESLAFYAARFISMVAFTASYPDVGPYFWEQHFGRNLAGDSPWLHVGWKWVLLKNVVCGLGTATIAYYQGLAPKRSASDVSRSITSTVLWTTLFVLTVHFAVALMEF
;
A
#
# COMPACT_ATOMS: atom_id res chain seq x y z
N MET A 1 -16.74 -8.94 -33.85
CA MET A 1 -15.84 -8.59 -34.98
C MET A 1 -14.60 -7.94 -34.40
N PRO A 2 -13.41 -8.21 -34.95
CA PRO A 2 -12.35 -8.75 -34.11
C PRO A 2 -11.41 -7.62 -33.58
N VAL A 3 -11.09 -7.69 -32.28
CA VAL A 3 -10.14 -6.89 -31.49
C VAL A 3 -8.71 -7.18 -31.96
N SER A 4 -8.12 -6.28 -32.74
CA SER A 4 -6.78 -6.44 -33.34
C SER A 4 -5.74 -7.16 -32.44
N PRO A 5 -4.90 -8.04 -33.02
CA PRO A 5 -3.92 -8.84 -32.27
C PRO A 5 -2.96 -7.96 -31.48
N LEU A 6 -2.47 -8.44 -30.34
CA LEU A 6 -1.41 -7.75 -29.61
C LEU A 6 -0.07 -8.10 -30.27
N CYS A 7 0.67 -7.07 -30.70
CA CYS A 7 2.00 -7.20 -31.29
C CYS A 7 3.04 -6.50 -30.41
N LEU A 8 4.18 -7.17 -30.27
CA LEU A 8 5.44 -6.63 -29.75
C LEU A 8 6.38 -6.44 -30.92
N LYS A 9 7.02 -5.29 -30.96
CA LYS A 9 8.00 -4.96 -31.99
C LYS A 9 9.27 -4.41 -31.38
N ASP A 10 10.42 -4.93 -31.79
CA ASP A 10 11.76 -4.50 -31.35
C ASP A 10 11.86 -4.40 -29.81
N LEU A 11 11.24 -5.34 -29.07
CA LEU A 11 11.19 -5.29 -27.61
C LEU A 11 12.55 -5.65 -27.03
N CYS A 12 13.19 -4.70 -26.37
CA CYS A 12 14.40 -4.93 -25.58
C CYS A 12 14.08 -4.72 -24.10
N VAL A 13 14.55 -5.61 -23.23
CA VAL A 13 14.33 -5.51 -21.78
C VAL A 13 15.63 -5.76 -21.04
N VAL A 14 16.01 -4.82 -20.19
CA VAL A 14 17.21 -4.87 -19.36
C VAL A 14 16.81 -4.66 -17.89
N ALA A 15 17.14 -5.62 -17.02
CA ALA A 15 16.93 -5.54 -15.59
C ALA A 15 18.28 -5.39 -14.87
N GLY A 16 18.56 -4.21 -14.33
CA GLY A 16 19.88 -3.84 -13.80
C GLY A 16 20.95 -3.92 -14.90
N ASP A 17 21.91 -4.82 -14.72
CA ASP A 17 22.99 -5.09 -15.67
C ASP A 17 22.69 -6.28 -16.61
N ARG A 18 21.52 -6.92 -16.47
CA ARG A 18 21.17 -8.14 -17.19
C ARG A 18 20.19 -7.86 -18.32
N CYS A 19 20.56 -8.24 -19.54
CA CYS A 19 19.64 -8.28 -20.68
C CYS A 19 18.72 -9.51 -20.54
N LEU A 20 17.40 -9.28 -20.53
CA LEU A 20 16.38 -10.34 -20.48
C LEU A 20 15.82 -10.66 -21.85
N LEU A 21 15.61 -9.64 -22.68
CA LEU A 21 15.10 -9.75 -24.05
C LEU A 21 15.85 -8.80 -24.98
N GLU A 22 16.18 -9.27 -26.18
CA GLU A 22 16.98 -8.55 -27.17
C GLU A 22 16.26 -8.53 -28.53
N GLN A 23 15.67 -7.38 -28.88
CA GLN A 23 14.98 -7.14 -30.16
C GLN A 23 13.88 -8.16 -30.50
N VAL A 24 12.98 -8.40 -29.56
CA VAL A 24 11.93 -9.41 -29.72
C VAL A 24 10.72 -8.87 -30.48
N ASP A 25 10.34 -9.60 -31.52
CA ASP A 25 9.07 -9.45 -32.23
C ASP A 25 8.14 -10.62 -31.89
N ALA A 26 6.92 -10.32 -31.43
CA ALA A 26 5.97 -11.36 -31.07
C ALA A 26 4.53 -10.97 -31.36
N ARG A 27 3.73 -11.94 -31.80
CA ARG A 27 2.31 -11.76 -32.07
C ARG A 27 1.46 -12.69 -31.22
N PHE A 28 0.53 -12.08 -30.49
CA PHE A 28 -0.49 -12.76 -29.70
C PHE A 28 -1.81 -12.74 -30.49
N PRO A 29 -2.27 -13.91 -30.98
CA PRO A 29 -3.48 -14.00 -31.78
C PRO A 29 -4.69 -13.54 -30.97
N GLU A 30 -5.59 -12.82 -31.63
CA GLU A 30 -6.81 -12.34 -31.01
C GLU A 30 -7.71 -13.49 -30.55
N ALA A 31 -8.39 -13.31 -29.41
CA ALA A 31 -9.43 -14.23 -28.93
C ALA A 31 -8.93 -15.68 -28.92
N LYS A 32 -7.66 -15.83 -28.57
CA LYS A 32 -6.95 -17.09 -28.40
C LYS A 32 -6.18 -17.05 -27.09
N ILE A 33 -5.85 -18.24 -26.60
CA ILE A 33 -5.01 -18.42 -25.41
C ILE A 33 -3.57 -18.64 -25.87
N THR A 34 -2.70 -17.70 -25.53
CA THR A 34 -1.25 -17.88 -25.69
C THR A 34 -0.64 -18.21 -24.34
N VAL A 35 0.02 -19.36 -24.23
CA VAL A 35 0.76 -19.74 -23.01
C VAL A 35 2.23 -19.40 -23.21
N VAL A 36 2.76 -18.50 -22.38
CA VAL A 36 4.18 -18.16 -22.32
C VAL A 36 4.83 -18.99 -21.22
N VAL A 37 5.74 -19.86 -21.61
CA VAL A 37 6.49 -20.75 -20.73
C VAL A 37 7.92 -20.26 -20.59
N GLY A 38 8.56 -20.54 -19.46
CA GLY A 38 9.99 -20.25 -19.29
C GLY A 38 10.48 -20.61 -17.89
N GLY A 39 11.79 -20.83 -17.75
CA GLY A 39 12.42 -21.17 -16.47
C GLY A 39 12.17 -20.11 -15.37
N SER A 40 12.38 -20.50 -14.11
CA SER A 40 12.37 -19.53 -13.01
C SER A 40 13.45 -18.45 -13.26
N GLY A 41 13.10 -17.18 -13.05
CA GLY A 41 13.99 -16.05 -13.29
C GLY A 41 14.14 -15.61 -14.75
N ALA A 42 13.45 -16.23 -15.73
CA ALA A 42 13.58 -15.88 -17.14
C ALA A 42 13.05 -14.47 -17.52
N GLY A 43 12.31 -13.80 -16.63
CA GLY A 43 11.72 -12.48 -16.89
C GLY A 43 10.22 -12.48 -17.18
N LYS A 44 9.55 -13.62 -17.02
CA LYS A 44 8.10 -13.82 -17.18
C LYS A 44 7.21 -12.70 -16.59
N SER A 45 7.34 -12.44 -15.28
CA SER A 45 6.53 -11.39 -14.63
C SER A 45 6.96 -9.96 -15.04
N VAL A 46 8.21 -9.77 -15.48
CA VAL A 46 8.67 -8.48 -16.03
C VAL A 46 7.98 -8.21 -17.37
N LEU A 47 7.94 -9.22 -18.26
CA LEU A 47 7.22 -9.16 -19.52
C LEU A 47 5.74 -8.81 -19.28
N LEU A 48 5.05 -9.50 -18.36
CA LEU A 48 3.65 -9.20 -18.02
C LEU A 48 3.44 -7.75 -17.57
N ARG A 49 4.31 -7.24 -16.69
CA ARG A 49 4.21 -5.86 -16.21
C ARG A 49 4.47 -4.83 -17.30
N ILE A 50 5.35 -5.13 -18.26
CA ILE A 50 5.58 -4.31 -19.45
C ILE A 50 4.32 -4.29 -20.34
N LEU A 51 3.74 -5.47 -20.63
CA LEU A 51 2.51 -5.61 -21.41
C LEU A 51 1.34 -4.83 -20.79
N ALA A 52 1.23 -4.86 -19.46
CA ALA A 52 0.20 -4.13 -18.73
C ALA A 52 0.47 -2.62 -18.59
N GLY A 53 1.61 -2.11 -19.05
CA GLY A 53 2.01 -0.71 -18.90
C GLY A 53 2.31 -0.30 -17.46
N LEU A 54 2.64 -1.26 -16.59
CA LEU A 54 2.97 -1.00 -15.18
C LEU A 54 4.43 -0.57 -14.98
N LEU A 55 5.31 -0.88 -15.94
CA LEU A 55 6.72 -0.49 -15.91
C LEU A 55 6.99 0.66 -16.88
N PRO A 56 7.54 1.80 -16.42
CA PRO A 56 8.00 2.85 -17.31
C PRO A 56 9.17 2.35 -18.16
N GLN A 57 9.36 2.92 -19.36
CA GLN A 57 10.45 2.53 -20.25
C GLN A 57 11.84 2.82 -19.67
N GLN A 58 11.98 3.91 -18.92
CA GLN A 58 13.22 4.32 -18.26
C GLN A 58 13.05 4.27 -16.75
N GLY A 59 12.97 3.05 -16.19
CA GLY A 59 12.98 2.84 -14.74
C GLY A 59 14.39 2.68 -14.19
N GLU A 60 14.58 2.98 -12.90
CA GLU A 60 15.89 2.83 -12.23
C GLU A 60 16.41 1.39 -12.22
N SER A 61 15.50 0.42 -12.12
CA SER A 61 15.85 -1.02 -12.04
C SER A 61 15.58 -1.80 -13.31
N ILE A 62 14.60 -1.38 -14.11
CA ILE A 62 14.20 -2.04 -15.35
C ILE A 62 14.06 -0.98 -16.42
N ARG A 63 14.78 -1.18 -17.53
CA ARG A 63 14.72 -0.36 -18.73
C ARG A 63 14.20 -1.22 -19.87
N TRP A 64 13.31 -0.67 -20.68
CA TRP A 64 12.80 -1.36 -21.85
C TRP A 64 12.48 -0.40 -22.98
N SER A 65 12.61 -0.89 -24.22
CA SER A 65 12.31 -0.17 -25.46
C SER A 65 11.50 -1.04 -26.40
N GLY A 66 10.95 -0.46 -27.46
CA GLY A 66 10.11 -1.16 -28.43
C GLY A 66 8.66 -0.68 -28.42
N THR A 67 7.86 -1.24 -29.32
CA THR A 67 6.46 -0.85 -29.51
C THR A 67 5.54 -1.99 -29.10
N ILE A 68 4.49 -1.64 -28.34
CA ILE A 68 3.43 -2.56 -27.94
C ILE A 68 2.13 -1.96 -28.48
N GLY A 69 1.44 -2.71 -29.33
CA GLY A 69 0.31 -2.17 -30.05
C GLY A 69 -0.64 -3.24 -30.59
N ARG A 70 -1.67 -2.77 -31.27
CA ARG A 70 -2.70 -3.59 -31.93
C ARG A 70 -2.34 -4.04 -33.34
N SER A 71 -1.24 -3.51 -33.87
CA SER A 71 -0.69 -3.81 -35.18
C SER A 71 0.80 -3.47 -35.15
N GLU A 72 1.56 -3.98 -36.12
CA GLU A 72 2.97 -3.62 -36.32
C GLU A 72 3.18 -2.12 -36.61
N THR A 73 2.11 -1.42 -36.98
CA THR A 73 2.10 0.00 -37.37
C THR A 73 1.32 0.90 -36.41
N GLU A 74 0.46 0.35 -35.54
CA GLU A 74 -0.33 1.14 -34.58
C GLU A 74 0.28 1.08 -33.18
N SER A 75 0.59 2.25 -32.61
CA SER A 75 1.10 2.37 -31.25
C SER A 75 -0.02 2.43 -30.18
N GLU A 76 -1.29 2.29 -30.55
CA GLU A 76 -2.39 2.30 -29.58
C GLU A 76 -2.34 1.01 -28.75
N ARG A 77 -2.05 1.16 -27.46
CA ARG A 77 -2.01 0.02 -26.54
C ARG A 77 -3.42 -0.48 -26.28
N PRO A 78 -3.66 -1.81 -26.39
CA PRO A 78 -4.93 -2.37 -25.97
C PRO A 78 -5.13 -2.18 -24.46
N ARG A 79 -6.38 -2.24 -24.02
CA ARG A 79 -6.68 -2.25 -22.58
C ARG A 79 -6.31 -3.62 -22.03
N VAL A 80 -5.48 -3.62 -21.00
CA VAL A 80 -4.94 -4.85 -20.41
C VAL A 80 -5.43 -5.00 -18.98
N GLY A 81 -5.95 -6.19 -18.65
CA GLY A 81 -6.25 -6.58 -17.28
C GLY A 81 -5.31 -7.70 -16.84
N ILE A 82 -4.92 -7.71 -15.56
CA ILE A 82 -4.06 -8.77 -15.01
C ILE A 82 -4.79 -9.51 -13.89
N VAL A 83 -4.79 -10.84 -13.96
CA VAL A 83 -5.05 -11.75 -12.86
C VAL A 83 -3.71 -12.13 -12.25
N PHE A 84 -3.40 -11.52 -11.10
CA PHE A 84 -2.13 -11.70 -10.40
C PHE A 84 -2.07 -13.06 -9.69
N GLN A 85 -0.85 -13.59 -9.52
CA GLN A 85 -0.60 -14.85 -8.81
C GLN A 85 -1.19 -14.87 -7.38
N GLN A 86 -1.09 -13.75 -6.65
CA GLN A 86 -1.67 -13.59 -5.31
C GLN A 86 -3.10 -13.02 -5.34
N PHE A 87 -3.79 -13.11 -6.49
CA PHE A 87 -5.13 -12.56 -6.79
C PHE A 87 -5.23 -11.04 -6.78
N ALA A 88 -4.40 -10.36 -5.97
CA ALA A 88 -4.37 -8.91 -5.77
C ALA A 88 -5.75 -8.30 -5.47
N LEU A 89 -6.60 -9.02 -4.73
CA LEU A 89 -7.94 -8.59 -4.33
C LEU A 89 -7.85 -7.53 -3.23
N PHE A 90 -8.82 -6.61 -3.16
CA PHE A 90 -8.88 -5.62 -2.09
C PHE A 90 -9.56 -6.25 -0.88
N ASP A 91 -8.76 -6.59 0.14
CA ASP A 91 -9.21 -7.34 1.31
C ASP A 91 -10.17 -6.53 2.20
N GLU A 92 -10.06 -5.21 2.18
CA GLU A 92 -10.98 -4.28 2.87
C GLU A 92 -12.37 -4.17 2.19
N LEU A 93 -12.57 -4.81 1.03
CA LEU A 93 -13.80 -4.77 0.26
C LEU A 93 -14.45 -6.17 0.20
N SER A 94 -15.79 -6.22 0.17
CA SER A 94 -16.51 -7.46 -0.15
C SER A 94 -16.25 -7.93 -1.57
N ALA A 95 -16.60 -9.18 -1.90
CA ALA A 95 -16.55 -9.69 -3.27
C ALA A 95 -17.31 -8.79 -4.27
N THR A 96 -18.54 -8.41 -3.91
CA THR A 96 -19.37 -7.46 -4.67
C THR A 96 -18.71 -6.09 -4.84
N ALA A 97 -18.06 -5.58 -3.80
CA ALA A 97 -17.39 -4.30 -3.85
C ALA A 97 -16.11 -4.35 -4.70
N ASN A 98 -15.36 -5.46 -4.70
CA ASN A 98 -14.20 -5.65 -5.56
C ASN A 98 -14.57 -5.52 -7.05
N VAL A 99 -15.64 -6.21 -7.48
CA VAL A 99 -16.10 -6.12 -8.87
C VAL A 99 -16.70 -4.75 -9.17
N GLN A 100 -17.52 -4.19 -8.28
CA GLN A 100 -18.10 -2.86 -8.47
C GLN A 100 -17.02 -1.78 -8.58
N PHE A 101 -15.90 -1.91 -7.85
CA PHE A 101 -14.77 -0.98 -7.94
C PHE A 101 -14.18 -0.96 -9.35
N ALA A 102 -14.03 -2.12 -9.99
CA ALA A 102 -13.56 -2.22 -11.38
C ALA A 102 -14.58 -1.66 -12.38
N ILE A 103 -15.88 -1.96 -12.20
CA ILE A 103 -16.96 -1.42 -13.04
C ILE A 103 -16.99 0.11 -12.95
N ASP A 104 -16.81 0.65 -11.76
CA ASP A 104 -16.84 2.08 -11.54
C ASP A 104 -15.65 2.73 -12.26
N HIS A 105 -14.44 2.20 -12.13
CA HIS A 105 -13.24 2.81 -12.71
C HIS A 105 -12.98 2.45 -14.17
N ARG A 106 -13.83 1.63 -14.80
CA ARG A 106 -13.72 1.37 -16.23
C ARG A 106 -13.77 2.68 -17.03
N PRO A 107 -12.90 2.89 -18.02
CA PRO A 107 -12.93 4.09 -18.84
C PRO A 107 -14.29 4.20 -19.57
N LYS A 108 -14.88 5.40 -19.55
CA LYS A 108 -16.11 5.68 -20.31
C LYS A 108 -15.79 5.61 -21.81
N ARG A 109 -16.67 4.95 -22.58
CA ARG A 109 -16.51 4.83 -24.03
C ARG A 109 -16.57 6.21 -24.70
N VAL A 110 -15.78 6.37 -25.75
CA VAL A 110 -16.06 7.32 -26.84
C VAL A 110 -17.31 6.82 -27.55
N ALA A 111 -18.34 7.67 -27.66
CA ALA A 111 -19.59 7.32 -28.33
C ALA A 111 -19.32 6.96 -29.81
N GLY A 112 -19.94 5.88 -30.30
CA GLY A 112 -19.95 5.55 -31.73
C GLY A 112 -19.18 4.30 -32.18
N ASN A 113 -18.63 3.47 -31.28
CA ASN A 113 -18.05 2.18 -31.69
C ASN A 113 -18.90 0.99 -31.19
N PRO A 114 -19.79 0.40 -32.01
CA PRO A 114 -20.65 -0.73 -31.63
C PRO A 114 -19.87 -2.03 -31.32
N LYS A 115 -18.61 -2.14 -31.75
CA LYS A 115 -17.85 -3.41 -31.81
C LYS A 115 -17.26 -3.90 -30.47
N SER A 116 -17.46 -3.14 -29.40
CA SER A 116 -16.87 -3.39 -28.07
C SER A 116 -17.91 -3.33 -26.96
N GLU A 117 -19.16 -3.77 -27.19
CA GLU A 117 -20.16 -3.74 -26.11
C GLU A 117 -19.67 -4.64 -24.98
N PRO A 118 -19.25 -4.06 -23.83
CA PRO A 118 -18.91 -4.88 -22.71
C PRO A 118 -20.19 -5.57 -22.28
N VAL A 119 -20.08 -6.81 -21.81
CA VAL A 119 -21.15 -7.44 -21.05
C VAL A 119 -21.51 -6.47 -19.94
N SER A 120 -22.66 -5.81 -20.05
CA SER A 120 -23.05 -4.70 -19.17
C SER A 120 -23.62 -5.22 -17.85
N TRP A 121 -23.00 -6.27 -17.32
CA TRP A 121 -23.39 -6.88 -16.09
C TRP A 121 -23.01 -6.00 -14.92
N ASN A 122 -23.92 -5.93 -13.95
CA ASN A 122 -23.60 -5.38 -12.65
C ASN A 122 -22.69 -6.35 -11.87
N ALA A 123 -22.15 -5.90 -10.74
CA ALA A 123 -21.25 -6.71 -9.94
C ALA A 123 -21.87 -8.04 -9.46
N ARG A 124 -23.18 -8.09 -9.22
CA ARG A 124 -23.87 -9.30 -8.77
C ARG A 124 -23.92 -10.35 -9.88
N GLN A 125 -24.28 -9.95 -11.09
CA GLN A 125 -24.36 -10.84 -12.26
C GLN A 125 -23.00 -11.49 -12.59
N TRP A 126 -21.91 -10.72 -12.52
CA TRP A 126 -20.56 -11.26 -12.67
C TRP A 126 -20.23 -12.35 -11.65
N LEU A 127 -20.59 -12.11 -10.39
CA LEU A 127 -20.31 -13.05 -9.31
C LEU A 127 -21.20 -14.29 -9.37
N GLU A 128 -22.48 -14.14 -9.69
CA GLU A 128 -23.42 -15.25 -9.88
C GLU A 128 -22.96 -16.15 -11.04
N HIS A 129 -22.57 -15.55 -12.16
CA HIS A 129 -22.09 -16.30 -13.32
C HIS A 129 -20.82 -17.10 -13.03
N LEU A 130 -19.86 -16.53 -12.28
CA LEU A 130 -18.65 -17.26 -11.87
C LEU A 130 -18.84 -18.06 -10.56
N GLY A 131 -20.03 -18.10 -9.97
CA GLY A 131 -20.28 -18.85 -8.74
C GLY A 131 -19.50 -18.35 -7.51
N VAL A 132 -19.31 -17.05 -7.38
CA VAL A 132 -18.66 -16.40 -6.23
C VAL A 132 -19.70 -15.90 -5.22
N PRO A 133 -19.58 -16.23 -3.92
CA PRO A 133 -20.49 -15.71 -2.89
C PRO A 133 -20.51 -14.17 -2.81
N LEU A 134 -21.71 -13.57 -2.79
CA LEU A 134 -21.90 -12.12 -2.94
C LEU A 134 -21.48 -11.28 -1.72
N LYS A 135 -21.76 -11.78 -0.52
CA LYS A 135 -21.62 -11.04 0.76
C LYS A 135 -20.43 -11.49 1.61
N THR A 136 -19.69 -12.48 1.15
CA THR A 136 -18.54 -13.02 1.88
C THR A 136 -17.35 -12.06 1.80
N SER A 137 -16.63 -11.91 2.91
CA SER A 137 -15.36 -11.17 2.93
C SER A 137 -14.34 -11.88 2.06
N VAL A 138 -13.42 -11.14 1.43
CA VAL A 138 -12.34 -11.76 0.63
C VAL A 138 -11.52 -12.72 1.49
N ALA A 139 -11.30 -12.39 2.77
CA ALA A 139 -10.56 -13.24 3.71
C ALA A 139 -11.17 -14.64 3.86
N ASP A 140 -12.51 -14.75 3.81
CA ASP A 140 -13.26 -15.99 4.05
C ASP A 140 -13.52 -16.82 2.77
N LEU A 141 -13.09 -16.33 1.60
CA LEU A 141 -13.21 -17.06 0.35
C LEU A 141 -12.15 -18.17 0.23
N SER A 142 -12.53 -19.32 -0.32
CA SER A 142 -11.58 -20.37 -0.70
C SER A 142 -10.62 -19.89 -1.80
N GLY A 143 -9.48 -20.54 -1.98
CA GLY A 143 -8.52 -20.18 -3.05
C GLY A 143 -9.16 -20.17 -4.45
N GLY A 144 -9.97 -21.18 -4.76
CA GLY A 144 -10.73 -21.22 -6.02
C GLY A 144 -11.75 -20.08 -6.14
N GLN A 145 -12.45 -19.73 -5.06
CA GLN A 145 -13.37 -18.59 -5.07
C GLN A 145 -12.64 -17.24 -5.24
N LYS A 146 -11.44 -17.09 -4.65
CA LYS A 146 -10.58 -15.91 -4.85
C LYS A 146 -10.13 -15.80 -6.31
N GLN A 147 -9.75 -16.91 -6.93
CA GLN A 147 -9.39 -16.95 -8.35
C GLN A 147 -10.56 -16.51 -9.24
N ARG A 148 -11.75 -17.06 -9.01
CA ARG A 148 -12.97 -16.68 -9.73
C ARG A 148 -13.31 -15.20 -9.54
N LEU A 149 -13.18 -14.69 -8.31
CA LEU A 149 -13.38 -13.27 -8.01
C LEU A 149 -12.35 -12.37 -8.73
N ALA A 150 -11.08 -12.77 -8.77
CA ALA A 150 -10.03 -12.03 -9.48
C ALA A 150 -10.30 -11.95 -10.97
N ILE A 151 -10.77 -13.06 -11.58
CA ILE A 151 -11.18 -13.11 -12.98
C ILE A 151 -12.42 -12.24 -13.22
N ALA A 152 -13.47 -12.35 -12.40
CA ALA A 152 -14.68 -11.51 -12.49
C ALA A 152 -14.33 -10.01 -12.44
N ARG A 153 -13.51 -9.60 -11.46
CA ARG A 153 -13.08 -8.20 -11.31
C ARG A 153 -12.33 -7.72 -12.56
N THR A 154 -11.42 -8.55 -13.08
CA THR A 154 -10.60 -8.21 -14.24
C THR A 154 -11.46 -8.09 -15.50
N LEU A 155 -12.39 -9.03 -15.73
CA LEU A 155 -13.33 -8.98 -16.85
C LEU A 155 -14.31 -7.82 -16.76
N ALA A 156 -14.77 -7.47 -15.56
CA ALA A 156 -15.69 -6.36 -15.33
C ALA A 156 -15.09 -4.99 -15.68
N ALA A 157 -13.77 -4.85 -15.64
CA ALA A 157 -13.04 -3.68 -16.16
C ALA A 157 -13.08 -3.58 -17.69
N SER A 158 -13.60 -4.60 -18.38
CA SER A 158 -13.71 -4.70 -19.84
C SER A 158 -12.40 -4.54 -20.61
N PRO A 159 -11.34 -5.31 -20.24
CA PRO A 159 -10.08 -5.30 -20.96
C PRO A 159 -10.23 -5.94 -22.35
N ASP A 160 -9.31 -5.58 -23.25
CA ASP A 160 -9.17 -6.20 -24.56
C ASP A 160 -8.26 -7.45 -24.47
N VAL A 161 -7.26 -7.40 -23.58
CA VAL A 161 -6.32 -8.50 -23.29
C VAL A 161 -6.35 -8.84 -21.80
N LEU A 162 -6.51 -10.12 -21.46
CA LEU A 162 -6.31 -10.65 -20.11
C LEU A 162 -4.93 -11.30 -19.99
N LEU A 163 -4.21 -10.91 -18.95
CA LEU A 163 -2.94 -11.49 -18.56
C LEU A 163 -3.15 -12.33 -17.30
N TYR A 164 -2.57 -13.53 -17.26
CA TYR A 164 -2.59 -14.40 -16.08
C TYR A 164 -1.15 -14.66 -15.65
N ASP A 165 -0.81 -14.26 -14.43
CA ASP A 165 0.52 -14.47 -13.83
C ASP A 165 0.49 -15.72 -12.96
N GLU A 166 1.06 -16.82 -13.44
CA GLU A 166 1.23 -18.09 -12.71
C GLU A 166 -0.09 -18.61 -12.09
N PRO A 167 -1.20 -18.75 -12.87
CA PRO A 167 -2.54 -18.97 -12.32
C PRO A 167 -2.74 -20.35 -11.66
N THR A 168 -1.88 -21.32 -11.94
CA THR A 168 -1.92 -22.68 -11.36
C THR A 168 -0.83 -22.89 -10.31
N SER A 169 0.03 -21.89 -10.04
CA SER A 169 1.16 -22.02 -9.13
C SER A 169 0.73 -22.37 -7.71
N GLY A 170 1.32 -23.43 -7.14
CA GLY A 170 1.05 -23.86 -5.76
C GLY A 170 -0.27 -24.58 -5.57
N LEU A 171 -0.97 -24.93 -6.66
CA LEU A 171 -2.15 -25.80 -6.64
C LEU A 171 -1.78 -27.24 -6.93
N ASP A 172 -2.56 -28.19 -6.41
CA ASP A 172 -2.50 -29.57 -6.87
C ASP A 172 -3.02 -29.69 -8.32
N SER A 173 -2.69 -30.80 -8.98
CA SER A 173 -3.02 -31.02 -10.40
C SER A 173 -4.53 -31.00 -10.70
N ALA A 174 -5.38 -31.43 -9.77
CA ALA A 174 -6.84 -31.40 -9.97
C ALA A 174 -7.37 -29.97 -9.86
N SER A 175 -6.95 -29.23 -8.84
CA SER A 175 -7.28 -27.81 -8.66
C SER A 175 -6.76 -26.95 -9.82
N GLY A 176 -5.54 -27.23 -10.31
CA GLY A 176 -4.95 -26.55 -11.46
C GLY A 176 -5.76 -26.75 -12.75
N ARG A 177 -6.26 -27.97 -13.01
CA ARG A 177 -7.15 -28.24 -14.15
C ARG A 177 -8.44 -27.44 -14.09
N LEU A 178 -9.06 -27.34 -12.91
CA LEU A 178 -10.26 -26.51 -12.74
C LEU A 178 -10.00 -25.03 -13.04
N VAL A 179 -8.82 -24.52 -12.71
CA VAL A 179 -8.43 -23.14 -13.07
C VAL A 179 -8.20 -23.02 -14.58
N ALA A 180 -7.54 -23.99 -15.21
CA ALA A 180 -7.34 -24.00 -16.65
C ALA A 180 -8.68 -24.03 -17.42
N GLU A 181 -9.60 -24.89 -17.02
CA GLU A 181 -10.95 -24.99 -17.56
C GLU A 181 -11.70 -23.66 -17.44
N LEU A 182 -11.63 -23.01 -16.27
CA LEU A 182 -12.23 -21.69 -16.05
C LEU A 182 -11.64 -20.61 -16.97
N ILE A 183 -10.31 -20.61 -17.18
CA ILE A 183 -9.66 -19.69 -18.13
C ILE A 183 -10.19 -19.95 -19.54
N ARG A 184 -10.28 -21.21 -19.97
CA ARG A 184 -10.81 -21.57 -21.29
C ARG A 184 -12.28 -21.19 -21.45
N GLU A 185 -13.12 -21.49 -20.47
CA GLU A 185 -14.55 -21.16 -20.46
C GLU A 185 -14.76 -19.65 -20.58
N THR A 186 -14.11 -18.86 -19.72
CA THR A 186 -14.21 -17.40 -19.75
C THR A 186 -13.67 -16.82 -21.05
N GLN A 187 -12.56 -17.35 -21.56
CA GLN A 187 -12.02 -16.95 -22.85
C GLN A 187 -13.00 -17.23 -24.00
N SER A 188 -13.62 -18.42 -24.04
CA SER A 188 -14.61 -18.78 -25.06
C SER A 188 -15.90 -17.96 -24.95
N THR A 189 -16.30 -17.56 -23.74
CA THR A 189 -17.54 -16.82 -23.49
C THR A 189 -17.39 -15.33 -23.84
N TYR A 190 -16.25 -14.73 -23.49
CA TYR A 190 -16.03 -13.28 -23.63
C TYR A 190 -15.13 -12.89 -24.81
N HIS A 191 -14.56 -13.89 -25.52
CA HIS A 191 -13.69 -13.73 -26.68
C HIS A 191 -12.56 -12.71 -26.47
N ARG A 192 -11.96 -12.72 -25.27
CA ARG A 192 -10.80 -11.88 -24.96
C ARG A 192 -9.51 -12.59 -25.36
N THR A 193 -8.52 -11.81 -25.76
CA THR A 193 -7.16 -12.32 -25.96
C THR A 193 -6.57 -12.65 -24.59
N SER A 194 -6.13 -13.88 -24.39
CA SER A 194 -5.62 -14.34 -23.09
C SER A 194 -4.16 -14.73 -23.21
N ILE A 195 -3.32 -14.15 -22.36
CA ILE A 195 -1.89 -14.50 -22.27
C ILE A 195 -1.66 -15.07 -20.87
N VAL A 196 -1.29 -16.33 -20.81
CA VAL A 196 -1.02 -17.03 -19.55
C VAL A 196 0.47 -17.23 -19.44
N VAL A 197 1.06 -16.76 -18.35
CA VAL A 197 2.49 -16.93 -18.11
C VAL A 197 2.66 -17.92 -16.98
N THR A 198 3.45 -18.97 -17.21
CA THR A 198 3.58 -20.06 -16.25
C THR A 198 4.96 -20.73 -16.33
N HIS A 199 5.39 -21.33 -15.23
CA HIS A 199 6.43 -22.37 -15.24
C HIS A 199 5.82 -23.79 -15.13
N ASP A 200 4.62 -23.92 -14.58
CA ASP A 200 3.81 -25.14 -14.60
C ASP A 200 2.98 -25.17 -15.89
N TYR A 201 3.58 -25.63 -16.98
CA TYR A 201 2.97 -25.60 -18.29
C TYR A 201 2.04 -26.79 -18.55
N GLU A 202 2.29 -27.96 -17.94
CA GLU A 202 1.55 -29.20 -18.22
C GLU A 202 0.05 -29.05 -18.02
N THR A 203 -0.34 -28.36 -16.95
CA THR A 203 -1.74 -28.09 -16.59
C THR A 203 -2.43 -27.16 -17.60
N LEU A 204 -1.67 -26.29 -18.28
CA LEU A 204 -2.18 -25.21 -19.13
C LEU A 204 -2.02 -25.48 -20.63
N LEU A 205 -1.17 -26.42 -21.04
CA LEU A 205 -1.02 -26.84 -22.44
C LEU A 205 -2.36 -27.28 -23.09
N PRO A 206 -3.26 -28.03 -22.42
CA PRO A 206 -4.53 -28.44 -23.04
C PRO A 206 -5.44 -27.27 -23.43
N ILE A 207 -5.28 -26.12 -22.76
CA ILE A 207 -6.03 -24.89 -23.06
C ILE A 207 -5.23 -23.90 -23.91
N ALA A 208 -4.03 -24.22 -24.37
CA ALA A 208 -3.25 -23.34 -25.22
C ALA A 208 -3.74 -23.41 -26.67
N ASP A 209 -3.90 -22.26 -27.33
CA ASP A 209 -3.99 -22.21 -28.79
C ASP A 209 -2.61 -22.06 -29.42
N LYS A 210 -1.72 -21.33 -28.74
CA LYS A 210 -0.33 -21.03 -29.11
C LYS A 210 0.58 -21.10 -27.88
N VAL A 211 1.82 -21.53 -28.04
CA VAL A 211 2.83 -21.57 -26.97
C VAL A 211 4.06 -20.76 -27.38
N LEU A 212 4.54 -19.92 -26.46
CA LEU A 212 5.75 -19.13 -26.62
C LEU A 212 6.72 -19.47 -25.50
N LEU A 213 7.97 -19.79 -25.82
CA LEU A 213 9.04 -20.03 -24.86
C LEU A 213 9.84 -18.72 -24.67
N LEU A 214 9.91 -18.24 -23.43
CA LEU A 214 10.84 -17.19 -23.04
C LEU A 214 12.20 -17.83 -22.75
N ASP A 215 13.09 -17.76 -23.74
CA ASP A 215 14.40 -18.42 -23.69
C ASP A 215 15.47 -17.47 -23.12
N PRO A 216 16.03 -17.75 -21.93
CA PRO A 216 17.05 -16.90 -21.32
C PRO A 216 18.42 -16.95 -22.01
N GLN A 217 18.71 -17.98 -22.82
CA GLN A 217 19.97 -18.10 -23.56
C GLN A 217 19.93 -17.25 -24.84
N GLN A 218 18.85 -17.40 -25.61
CA GLN A 218 18.65 -16.66 -26.85
C GLN A 218 18.16 -15.23 -26.58
N LYS A 219 17.65 -14.96 -25.38
CA LYS A 219 17.02 -13.68 -24.98
C LYS A 219 15.88 -13.31 -25.93
N ASP A 220 15.13 -14.32 -26.34
CA ASP A 220 14.07 -14.20 -27.34
C ASP A 220 12.78 -14.90 -26.86
N LEU A 221 11.68 -14.62 -27.54
CA LEU A 221 10.37 -15.21 -27.32
C LEU A 221 10.00 -16.13 -28.49
N ILE A 222 10.35 -17.41 -28.36
CA ILE A 222 10.33 -18.38 -29.45
C ILE A 222 8.96 -19.07 -29.51
N GLU A 223 8.35 -19.12 -30.69
CA GLU A 223 7.13 -19.90 -30.91
C GLU A 223 7.43 -21.40 -31.02
N ILE A 224 6.75 -22.21 -30.20
CA ILE A 224 6.89 -23.66 -30.22
C ILE A 224 5.71 -24.28 -30.98
N GLY A 225 6.03 -24.98 -32.07
CA GLY A 225 5.06 -25.73 -32.87
C GLY A 225 4.34 -26.80 -32.03
N ARG A 226 3.07 -27.10 -32.36
CA ARG A 226 2.24 -28.06 -31.59
C ARG A 226 2.84 -29.46 -31.51
N ASP A 227 3.56 -29.86 -32.55
CA ASP A 227 4.32 -31.11 -32.66
C ASP A 227 5.50 -31.17 -31.67
N GLN A 228 6.04 -30.01 -31.28
CA GLN A 228 7.21 -29.88 -30.41
C GLN A 228 6.84 -29.57 -28.95
N TRP A 229 5.56 -29.58 -28.57
CA TRP A 229 5.15 -29.29 -27.19
C TRP A 229 5.70 -30.31 -26.18
N GLY A 230 5.99 -31.53 -26.62
CA GLY A 230 6.65 -32.55 -25.79
C GLY A 230 8.10 -32.21 -25.40
N GLU A 231 8.77 -31.32 -26.13
CA GLU A 231 10.17 -30.91 -25.90
C GLU A 231 10.31 -29.68 -24.99
N ILE A 232 9.19 -29.06 -24.59
CA ILE A 232 9.18 -27.89 -23.69
C ILE A 232 10.01 -28.12 -22.41
N PRO A 233 9.89 -29.27 -21.68
CA PRO A 233 10.69 -29.48 -20.47
C PRO A 233 12.20 -29.43 -20.73
N GLU A 234 12.66 -29.96 -21.87
CA GLU A 234 14.08 -29.97 -22.23
C GLU A 234 14.61 -28.56 -22.57
N ARG A 235 13.74 -27.70 -23.11
CA ARG A 235 14.08 -26.32 -23.47
C ARG A 235 13.89 -25.32 -22.32
N MET A 236 13.18 -25.68 -21.25
CA MET A 236 12.97 -24.84 -20.06
C MET A 236 14.17 -24.92 -19.10
N VAL A 237 15.29 -24.32 -19.48
CA VAL A 237 16.49 -24.25 -18.64
C VAL A 237 16.31 -23.20 -17.54
N PRO A 238 16.45 -23.54 -16.24
CA PRO A 238 16.42 -22.56 -15.17
C PRO A 238 17.60 -21.60 -15.28
N VAL A 239 17.34 -20.32 -15.10
CA VAL A 239 18.36 -19.26 -15.20
C VAL A 239 19.56 -19.48 -14.28
N SER A 240 19.36 -20.06 -13.09
CA SER A 240 20.44 -20.33 -12.14
C SER A 240 21.52 -21.25 -12.72
N THR A 241 21.15 -22.18 -13.61
CA THR A 241 22.11 -23.09 -14.24
C THR A 241 23.00 -22.41 -15.28
N LEU A 242 22.54 -21.29 -15.86
CA LEU A 242 23.33 -20.49 -16.81
C LEU A 242 24.33 -19.56 -16.12
N GLU A 243 24.05 -19.16 -14.89
CA GLU A 243 24.95 -18.32 -14.09
C GLU A 243 26.11 -19.15 -13.50
N ASP A 244 25.90 -20.43 -13.21
CA ASP A 244 26.97 -21.33 -12.72
C ASP A 244 28.07 -21.56 -13.78
N ASP A 245 27.73 -21.66 -15.07
CA ASP A 245 28.71 -21.80 -16.16
C ASP A 245 29.48 -20.50 -16.48
N ALA A 246 28.98 -19.33 -16.05
CA ALA A 246 29.57 -18.02 -16.34
C ALA A 246 30.45 -17.45 -15.21
N THR A 247 30.62 -18.16 -14.09
CA THR A 247 31.38 -17.65 -12.94
C THR A 247 32.89 -17.91 -13.02
N SER A 248 33.57 -17.20 -13.93
CA SER A 248 35.03 -16.96 -13.85
C SER A 248 35.39 -15.49 -14.08
N ALA A 249 34.68 -14.57 -13.41
CA ALA A 249 35.09 -13.17 -13.31
C ALA A 249 35.06 -12.69 -11.84
N PRO A 250 36.07 -11.93 -11.37
CA PRO A 250 36.22 -11.61 -9.96
C PRO A 250 35.15 -10.61 -9.51
N ALA A 251 34.44 -10.98 -8.43
CA ALA A 251 33.49 -10.11 -7.77
C ALA A 251 34.19 -8.83 -7.29
N LYS A 252 33.81 -7.67 -7.86
CA LYS A 252 34.23 -6.36 -7.34
C LYS A 252 33.79 -6.26 -5.88
N ARG A 253 34.79 -6.23 -4.98
CA ARG A 253 34.64 -6.08 -3.53
C ARG A 253 34.07 -4.70 -3.22
N LYS A 254 32.74 -4.53 -3.29
CA LYS A 254 32.08 -3.30 -2.83
C LYS A 254 32.30 -3.15 -1.32
N SER A 255 32.81 -1.98 -0.94
CA SER A 255 33.10 -1.57 0.44
C SER A 255 31.96 -1.89 1.40
N MET A 256 32.29 -2.56 2.52
CA MET A 256 31.37 -2.93 3.60
C MET A 256 30.65 -1.71 4.20
N ILE A 257 31.27 -0.53 4.13
CA ILE A 257 30.73 0.75 4.58
C ILE A 257 29.61 1.24 3.64
N GLY A 258 29.74 1.04 2.33
CA GLY A 258 28.70 1.41 1.35
C GLY A 258 27.44 0.55 1.44
N ARG A 259 27.53 -0.71 1.92
CA ARG A 259 26.38 -1.60 2.11
C ARG A 259 25.46 -1.20 3.25
N VAL A 260 25.98 -0.49 4.25
CA VAL A 260 25.19 -0.02 5.40
C VAL A 260 24.77 1.43 5.20
N ILE A 261 25.63 2.26 4.61
CA ILE A 261 25.39 3.69 4.47
C ILE A 261 24.45 4.03 3.31
N ASN A 262 24.57 3.39 2.13
CA ASN A 262 23.67 3.71 1.00
C ASN A 262 22.19 3.45 1.28
N PRO A 263 21.76 2.29 1.82
CA PRO A 263 20.34 2.08 2.07
C PRO A 263 19.81 3.02 3.15
N VAL A 264 20.64 3.41 4.12
CA VAL A 264 20.28 4.41 5.14
C VAL A 264 20.19 5.81 4.51
N LEU A 265 21.12 6.24 3.65
CA LEU A 265 21.04 7.54 2.98
C LEU A 265 19.90 7.62 1.95
N GLU A 266 19.62 6.55 1.21
CA GLU A 266 18.48 6.47 0.28
C GLU A 266 17.14 6.50 1.03
N THR A 267 17.05 5.82 2.19
CA THR A 267 15.85 5.90 3.05
C THR A 267 15.73 7.24 3.79
N THR A 268 16.84 7.84 4.21
CA THR A 268 16.88 9.16 4.86
C THR A 268 16.49 10.27 3.88
N GLY A 269 17.06 10.25 2.67
CA GLY A 269 16.76 11.23 1.62
C GLY A 269 15.32 11.12 1.14
N GLY A 270 14.84 9.89 0.91
CA GLY A 270 13.46 9.65 0.45
C GLY A 270 12.38 10.08 1.44
N ALA A 271 12.57 9.82 2.74
CA ALA A 271 11.61 10.20 3.78
C ALA A 271 11.53 11.71 3.99
N VAL A 272 12.68 12.40 3.98
CA VAL A 272 12.74 13.87 4.10
C VAL A 272 12.20 14.54 2.83
N SER A 273 12.51 14.02 1.65
CA SER A 273 11.94 14.53 0.40
C SER A 273 10.43 14.32 0.32
N ALA A 274 9.93 13.16 0.79
CA ALA A 274 8.51 12.84 0.76
C ALA A 274 7.64 13.81 1.59
N ALA A 275 8.14 14.26 2.74
CA ALA A 275 7.46 15.27 3.56
C ALA A 275 7.46 16.66 2.88
N PHE A 276 8.48 16.97 2.08
CA PHE A 276 8.65 18.26 1.40
C PHE A 276 7.73 18.43 0.17
N TRP A 277 7.51 17.37 -0.62
CA TRP A 277 6.68 17.41 -1.83
C TRP A 277 5.16 17.29 -1.58
N LEU A 278 4.78 17.10 -0.33
CA LEU A 278 3.43 16.78 0.13
C LEU A 278 2.32 17.75 -0.31
N PRO A 279 2.49 19.10 -0.31
CA PRO A 279 1.44 20.02 -0.79
C PRO A 279 1.17 19.87 -2.30
N LEU A 280 2.18 19.50 -3.07
CA LEU A 280 2.09 19.32 -4.53
C LEU A 280 1.51 17.95 -4.89
N ASP A 281 1.81 16.91 -4.10
CA ASP A 281 1.31 15.55 -4.34
C ASP A 281 -0.18 15.36 -4.04
N LEU A 282 -0.76 16.22 -3.18
CA LEU A 282 -2.17 16.18 -2.78
C LEU A 282 -3.12 16.92 -3.76
N LEU A 283 -2.59 17.63 -4.75
CA LEU A 283 -3.36 18.47 -5.70
C LEU A 283 -3.20 17.97 -7.15
N PRO A 284 -4.29 17.86 -7.94
CA PRO A 284 -5.60 17.34 -7.60
C PRO A 284 -5.83 15.98 -8.29
N ILE A 285 -5.99 14.91 -7.52
CA ILE A 285 -6.74 13.74 -8.00
C ILE A 285 -7.98 13.63 -7.14
N VAL A 286 -9.13 13.74 -7.79
CA VAL A 286 -10.43 13.61 -7.13
C VAL A 286 -10.85 12.14 -7.22
N PRO A 287 -10.68 11.33 -6.16
CA PRO A 287 -11.24 9.99 -6.13
C PRO A 287 -12.78 10.08 -6.20
N ARG A 288 -13.41 9.01 -6.64
CA ARG A 288 -14.88 8.91 -6.52
C ARG A 288 -15.25 8.88 -5.05
N VAL A 289 -16.08 9.84 -4.63
CA VAL A 289 -16.44 10.09 -3.22
C VAL A 289 -16.86 8.83 -2.48
N ARG A 290 -17.71 7.99 -3.08
CA ARG A 290 -18.19 6.74 -2.48
C ARG A 290 -17.04 5.80 -2.07
N TRP A 291 -16.02 5.68 -2.92
CA TRP A 291 -14.86 4.83 -2.66
C TRP A 291 -13.88 5.52 -1.71
N ALA A 292 -13.66 6.82 -1.88
CA ALA A 292 -12.83 7.61 -0.96
C ALA A 292 -13.30 7.48 0.49
N ILE A 293 -14.61 7.57 0.73
CA ILE A 293 -15.21 7.39 2.06
C ILE A 293 -14.92 5.99 2.62
N ARG A 294 -15.06 4.93 1.80
CA ARG A 294 -14.81 3.55 2.26
C ARG A 294 -13.37 3.32 2.67
N PHE A 295 -12.41 3.74 1.83
CA PHE A 295 -10.99 3.64 2.16
C PHE A 295 -10.64 4.51 3.38
N THR A 296 -11.20 5.72 3.47
CA THR A 296 -10.99 6.61 4.63
C THR A 296 -11.51 5.98 5.91
N LEU A 297 -12.69 5.37 5.89
CA LEU A 297 -13.25 4.69 7.06
C LEU A 297 -12.39 3.49 7.49
N HIS A 298 -11.83 2.74 6.53
CA HIS A 298 -10.89 1.66 6.81
C HIS A 298 -9.63 2.18 7.53
N TYR A 299 -8.96 3.20 6.98
CA TYR A 299 -7.76 3.77 7.62
C TYR A 299 -8.07 4.49 8.94
N LEU A 300 -9.24 5.13 9.07
CA LEU A 300 -9.66 5.73 10.33
C LEU A 300 -9.85 4.68 11.42
N ARG A 301 -10.41 3.51 11.10
CA ARG A 301 -10.48 2.37 12.03
C ARG A 301 -9.10 1.78 12.35
N LEU A 302 -8.17 1.80 11.41
CA LEU A 302 -6.80 1.32 11.63
C LEU A 302 -6.03 2.25 12.58
N VAL A 303 -6.09 3.56 12.33
CA VAL A 303 -5.36 4.60 13.07
C VAL A 303 -6.03 4.92 14.41
N ALA A 304 -7.35 5.16 14.42
CA ALA A 304 -8.12 5.57 15.59
C ALA A 304 -9.05 4.45 16.10
N GLY A 305 -8.65 3.19 15.93
CA GLY A 305 -9.40 2.02 16.42
C GLY A 305 -9.31 1.81 17.94
N PRO A 306 -10.10 0.87 18.50
CA PRO A 306 -10.18 0.66 19.95
C PRO A 306 -8.83 0.35 20.63
N SER A 307 -7.93 -0.35 19.93
CA SER A 307 -6.60 -0.62 20.46
C SER A 307 -5.76 0.64 20.61
N ALA A 308 -5.95 1.65 19.75
CA ALA A 308 -5.32 2.97 19.89
C ALA A 308 -5.78 3.68 21.16
N TRP A 309 -7.06 3.56 21.47
CA TRP A 309 -7.66 4.24 22.61
C TRP A 309 -7.10 3.70 23.93
N ILE A 310 -6.99 2.36 24.04
CA ILE A 310 -6.54 1.71 25.28
C ILE A 310 -5.15 2.20 25.70
N TYR A 311 -4.15 2.14 24.80
CA TYR A 311 -2.79 2.53 25.21
C TYR A 311 -2.65 4.04 25.41
N LEU A 312 -3.39 4.88 24.68
CA LEU A 312 -3.36 6.33 24.87
C LEU A 312 -4.03 6.77 26.17
N ILE A 313 -5.13 6.13 26.55
CA ILE A 313 -5.76 6.33 27.86
C ILE A 313 -4.74 5.94 28.95
N ILE A 314 -4.14 4.75 28.88
CA ILE A 314 -3.15 4.30 29.88
C ILE A 314 -1.96 5.26 29.95
N ALA A 315 -1.43 5.68 28.79
CA ALA A 315 -0.33 6.63 28.73
C ALA A 315 -0.68 7.99 29.35
N GLY A 316 -1.89 8.51 29.06
CA GLY A 316 -2.44 9.70 29.69
C GLY A 316 -2.59 9.54 31.20
N LEU A 317 -3.11 8.41 31.67
CA LEU A 317 -3.23 8.11 33.10
C LEU A 317 -1.86 8.10 33.80
N ILE A 318 -0.84 7.49 33.19
CA ILE A 318 0.50 7.44 33.77
C ILE A 318 1.09 8.85 33.88
N VAL A 319 1.02 9.64 32.81
CA VAL A 319 1.61 10.99 32.79
C VAL A 319 0.85 11.96 33.69
N GLY A 320 -0.48 11.92 33.71
CA GLY A 320 -1.28 12.76 34.61
C GLY A 320 -1.02 12.44 36.08
N PHE A 321 -0.95 11.16 36.44
CA PHE A 321 -0.65 10.72 37.81
C PHE A 321 0.74 11.13 38.23
N THR A 322 1.77 10.78 37.44
CA THR A 322 3.17 11.05 37.79
C THR A 322 3.44 12.55 37.88
N SER A 323 2.96 13.34 36.92
CA SER A 323 3.12 14.81 36.95
C SER A 323 2.51 15.42 38.21
N THR A 324 1.31 14.99 38.59
CA THR A 324 0.61 15.57 39.74
C THR A 324 1.18 15.07 41.07
N TYR A 325 1.29 13.74 41.21
CA TYR A 325 1.75 13.10 42.44
C TYR A 325 3.16 13.57 42.81
N PHE A 326 4.11 13.53 41.88
CA PHE A 326 5.49 13.90 42.20
C PHE A 326 5.65 15.40 42.46
N THR A 327 4.98 16.27 41.68
CA THR A 327 5.05 17.72 41.90
C THR A 327 4.63 18.10 43.31
N PHE A 328 3.52 17.54 43.79
CA PHE A 328 3.07 17.82 45.14
C PHE A 328 3.84 17.03 46.19
N ARG A 329 4.19 15.76 45.96
CA ARG A 329 4.93 14.91 46.90
C ARG A 329 6.27 15.53 47.30
N PHE A 330 7.00 16.09 46.33
CA PHE A 330 8.36 16.60 46.52
C PHE A 330 8.43 18.13 46.62
N LEU A 331 7.29 18.79 46.88
CA LEU A 331 7.24 20.24 47.04
C LEU A 331 8.13 20.72 48.20
N PRO A 332 9.17 21.56 47.96
CA PRO A 332 9.97 22.12 49.04
C PRO A 332 9.16 23.12 49.88
N PHE A 333 9.38 23.15 51.18
CA PHE A 333 8.73 24.08 52.13
C PHE A 333 7.20 24.00 52.21
N ARG A 334 6.61 22.79 52.14
CA ARG A 334 5.15 22.55 52.25
C ARG A 334 4.42 23.33 53.36
N LEU A 335 5.10 23.63 54.48
CA LEU A 335 4.49 24.21 55.68
C LEU A 335 4.41 25.75 55.68
N TYR A 336 5.10 26.48 54.79
CA TYR A 336 5.29 27.93 54.92
C TYR A 336 4.61 28.79 53.84
N THR A 337 4.29 28.23 52.67
CA THR A 337 3.83 28.98 51.48
C THR A 337 2.65 28.29 50.76
N GLN A 338 1.94 27.44 51.49
CA GLN A 338 1.09 26.37 50.98
C GLN A 338 -0.05 26.83 50.03
N PRO A 339 -0.83 27.89 50.29
CA PRO A 339 -1.96 28.22 49.43
C PRO A 339 -1.57 28.82 48.08
N LEU A 340 -0.58 29.74 48.07
CA LEU A 340 -0.18 30.47 46.85
C LEU A 340 0.63 29.58 45.90
N LEU A 341 1.47 28.68 46.43
CA LEU A 341 2.23 27.74 45.60
C LEU A 341 1.36 26.65 45.00
N ILE A 342 0.35 26.14 45.72
CA ILE A 342 -0.50 25.06 45.21
C ILE A 342 -1.28 25.51 43.96
N ASP A 343 -1.78 26.74 43.97
CA ASP A 343 -2.47 27.34 42.82
C ASP A 343 -1.54 27.43 41.59
N GLU A 344 -0.41 28.12 41.71
CA GLU A 344 0.54 28.30 40.59
C GLU A 344 1.07 26.97 40.05
N LEU A 345 1.33 26.00 40.92
CA LEU A 345 1.76 24.67 40.52
C LEU A 345 0.67 23.91 39.79
N LEU A 346 -0.58 24.03 40.22
CA LEU A 346 -1.67 23.32 39.57
C LEU A 346 -1.96 23.89 38.18
N ALA A 347 -1.93 25.21 38.04
CA ALA A 347 -2.01 25.88 36.74
C ALA A 347 -0.81 25.49 35.84
N SER A 348 0.39 25.37 36.42
CA SER A 348 1.60 24.93 35.70
C SER A 348 1.51 23.46 35.25
N ILE A 349 1.00 22.56 36.09
CA ILE A 349 0.76 21.14 35.73
C ILE A 349 -0.26 21.07 34.59
N GLY A 350 -1.37 21.80 34.70
CA GLY A 350 -2.39 21.83 33.66
C GLY A 350 -1.83 22.30 32.32
N PHE A 351 -1.07 23.40 32.34
CA PHE A 351 -0.36 23.92 31.17
C PHE A 351 0.62 22.88 30.59
N ALA A 352 1.49 22.29 31.42
CA ALA A 352 2.49 21.32 30.97
C ALA A 352 1.86 20.04 30.39
N LEU A 353 0.80 19.52 31.03
CA LEU A 353 0.07 18.36 30.54
C LEU A 353 -0.58 18.64 29.19
N TYR A 354 -1.28 19.78 29.06
CA TYR A 354 -2.00 20.12 27.84
C TYR A 354 -1.09 20.54 26.68
N ARG A 355 -0.06 21.34 26.96
CA ARG A 355 0.79 21.92 25.91
C ARG A 355 1.99 21.07 25.55
N VAL A 356 2.53 20.27 26.45
CA VAL A 356 3.83 19.61 26.24
C VAL A 356 3.74 18.11 26.41
N LEU A 357 3.46 17.63 27.62
CA LEU A 357 3.65 16.23 27.99
C LEU A 357 2.69 15.28 27.27
N VAL A 358 1.38 15.57 27.28
CA VAL A 358 0.41 14.70 26.61
C VAL A 358 0.57 14.76 25.09
N PRO A 359 0.69 15.92 24.43
CA PRO A 359 0.84 15.96 22.98
C PRO A 359 2.10 15.26 22.48
N ILE A 360 3.26 15.44 23.13
CA ILE A 360 4.50 14.76 22.76
C ILE A 360 4.33 13.23 22.88
N LEU A 361 3.85 12.76 24.04
CA LEU A 361 3.66 11.33 24.27
C LEU A 361 2.64 10.72 23.30
N ALA A 362 1.48 11.37 23.14
CA ALA A 362 0.40 10.87 22.30
C ALA A 362 0.85 10.78 20.84
N THR A 363 1.46 11.84 20.30
CA THR A 363 1.94 11.85 18.92
C THR A 363 3.08 10.86 18.68
N ILE A 364 3.99 10.63 19.64
CA ILE A 364 5.03 9.60 19.53
C ILE A 364 4.40 8.20 19.48
N LEU A 365 3.44 7.91 20.36
CA LEU A 365 2.77 6.60 20.39
C LEU A 365 1.93 6.36 19.13
N VAL A 366 1.25 7.40 18.62
CA VAL A 366 0.56 7.36 17.33
C VAL A 366 1.55 7.15 16.19
N ALA A 367 2.67 7.86 16.17
CA ALA A 367 3.70 7.73 15.14
C ALA A 367 4.30 6.33 15.09
N ALA A 368 4.63 5.76 16.25
CA ALA A 368 5.19 4.43 16.35
C ALA A 368 4.16 3.35 15.97
N ARG A 369 3.03 3.30 16.67
CA ARG A 369 2.04 2.21 16.49
C ARG A 369 1.24 2.36 15.21
N CYS A 370 0.63 3.53 14.99
CA CYS A 370 -0.27 3.74 13.85
C CYS A 370 0.53 3.91 12.54
N GLY A 371 1.71 4.56 12.60
CA GLY A 371 2.63 4.60 11.46
C GLY A 371 3.07 3.20 11.02
N ALA A 372 3.50 2.36 11.97
CA ALA A 372 3.83 0.95 11.70
C ALA A 372 2.67 0.16 11.08
N ALA A 373 1.46 0.28 11.64
CA ALA A 373 0.28 -0.42 11.14
C ALA A 373 -0.06 -0.04 9.69
N VAL A 374 0.03 1.26 9.37
CA VAL A 374 -0.23 1.75 8.01
C VAL A 374 0.88 1.34 7.04
N SER A 375 2.16 1.40 7.43
CA SER A 375 3.24 0.90 6.58
C SER A 375 3.13 -0.61 6.34
N ALA A 376 2.70 -1.38 7.33
CA ALA A 376 2.46 -2.81 7.19
C ALA A 376 1.33 -3.08 6.18
N ASP A 377 0.17 -2.43 6.34
CA ASP A 377 -0.98 -2.57 5.44
C ASP A 377 -0.63 -2.19 3.99
N VAL A 378 -0.04 -1.01 3.78
CA VAL A 378 0.41 -0.57 2.44
C VAL A 378 1.50 -1.49 1.89
N GLY A 379 2.41 -1.97 2.74
CA GLY A 379 3.47 -2.91 2.36
C GLY A 379 2.92 -4.26 1.89
N VAL A 380 1.90 -4.78 2.56
CA VAL A 380 1.19 -6.00 2.12
C VAL A 380 0.47 -5.76 0.81
N LYS A 381 -0.17 -4.60 0.61
CA LYS A 381 -0.83 -4.23 -0.66
C LYS A 381 0.16 -4.12 -1.82
N GLN A 382 1.35 -3.58 -1.56
CA GLN A 382 2.42 -3.49 -2.54
C GLN A 382 3.01 -4.87 -2.87
N TYR A 383 3.25 -5.71 -1.86
CA TYR A 383 3.76 -7.08 -2.03
C TYR A 383 2.76 -7.98 -2.77
N GLY A 384 1.48 -7.88 -2.42
CA GLY A 384 0.40 -8.67 -3.02
C GLY A 384 -0.11 -8.16 -4.37
N GLY A 385 0.52 -7.13 -4.95
CA GLY A 385 0.16 -6.59 -6.25
C GLY A 385 -1.15 -5.80 -6.28
N GLN A 386 -1.77 -5.51 -5.14
CA GLN A 386 -3.02 -4.73 -5.08
C GLN A 386 -2.81 -3.30 -5.62
N VAL A 387 -1.65 -2.71 -5.35
CA VAL A 387 -1.27 -1.39 -5.90
C VAL A 387 -1.16 -1.43 -7.43
N ASP A 388 -0.60 -2.51 -7.98
CA ASP A 388 -0.52 -2.72 -9.41
C ASP A 388 -1.90 -2.99 -10.01
N ALA A 389 -2.77 -3.73 -9.31
CA ALA A 389 -4.16 -3.92 -9.71
C ALA A 389 -4.96 -2.60 -9.75
N MET A 390 -4.68 -1.64 -8.88
CA MET A 390 -5.27 -0.30 -8.99
C MET A 390 -4.83 0.38 -10.29
N ARG A 391 -3.53 0.31 -10.62
CA ARG A 391 -2.98 0.92 -11.84
C ARG A 391 -3.57 0.31 -13.11
N THR A 392 -3.75 -1.01 -13.16
CA THR A 392 -4.39 -1.68 -14.31
C THR A 392 -5.87 -1.30 -14.47
N LEU A 393 -6.55 -0.93 -13.38
CA LEU A 393 -7.90 -0.38 -13.41
C LEU A 393 -7.94 1.13 -13.77
N GLY A 394 -6.82 1.74 -14.13
CA GLY A 394 -6.73 3.18 -14.41
C GLY A 394 -6.86 4.05 -13.15
N VAL A 395 -6.65 3.46 -11.97
CA VAL A 395 -6.76 4.14 -10.68
C VAL A 395 -5.38 4.55 -10.20
N ALA A 396 -5.22 5.84 -9.90
CA ALA A 396 -4.03 6.33 -9.23
C ALA A 396 -4.00 5.85 -7.76
N PRO A 397 -3.03 5.03 -7.32
CA PRO A 397 -3.01 4.50 -5.97
C PRO A 397 -2.98 5.59 -4.89
N ARG A 398 -2.29 6.72 -5.17
CA ARG A 398 -2.23 7.89 -4.27
C ARG A 398 -3.61 8.46 -3.89
N ALA A 399 -4.60 8.39 -4.78
CA ALA A 399 -5.93 8.95 -4.52
C ALA A 399 -6.76 8.14 -3.51
N TYR A 400 -6.48 6.83 -3.40
CA TYR A 400 -7.25 5.90 -2.56
C TYR A 400 -6.44 5.29 -1.41
N LEU A 401 -5.13 5.50 -1.40
CA LEU A 401 -4.25 5.10 -0.31
C LEU A 401 -3.76 6.35 0.44
N LEU A 402 -2.93 7.19 -0.19
CA LEU A 402 -2.31 8.35 0.48
C LEU A 402 -3.35 9.33 1.05
N LEU A 403 -4.31 9.79 0.23
CA LEU A 403 -5.29 10.77 0.70
C LEU A 403 -6.15 10.24 1.87
N PRO A 404 -6.74 9.04 1.81
CA PRO A 404 -7.41 8.42 2.96
C PRO A 404 -6.54 8.26 4.21
N ILE A 405 -5.27 7.86 4.06
CA ILE A 405 -4.31 7.74 5.16
C ILE A 405 -4.08 9.12 5.80
N VAL A 406 -3.82 10.15 4.99
CA VAL A 406 -3.61 11.52 5.45
C VAL A 406 -4.83 12.02 6.22
N ILE A 407 -6.04 11.87 5.66
CA ILE A 407 -7.29 12.25 6.34
C ILE A 407 -7.43 11.50 7.67
N ALA A 408 -7.13 10.19 7.70
CA ALA A 408 -7.22 9.38 8.91
C ALA A 408 -6.26 9.86 10.02
N PHE A 409 -5.03 10.27 9.69
CA PHE A 409 -4.11 10.81 10.69
C PHE A 409 -4.43 12.25 11.10
N VAL A 410 -4.82 13.11 10.16
CA VAL A 410 -5.18 14.51 10.46
C VAL A 410 -6.40 14.59 11.37
N ILE A 411 -7.38 13.71 11.20
CA ILE A 411 -8.56 13.61 12.07
C ILE A 411 -8.28 12.77 13.31
N GLY A 412 -7.61 11.62 13.14
CA GLY A 412 -7.40 10.65 14.21
C GLY A 412 -6.45 11.16 15.29
N THR A 413 -5.36 11.83 14.93
CA THR A 413 -4.33 12.26 15.90
C THR A 413 -4.89 13.24 16.95
N PRO A 414 -5.62 14.31 16.58
CA PRO A 414 -6.21 15.21 17.57
C PRO A 414 -7.26 14.54 18.48
N ILE A 415 -8.06 13.62 17.94
CA ILE A 415 -9.07 12.87 18.72
C ILE A 415 -8.37 12.00 19.78
N LEU A 416 -7.36 11.26 19.35
CA LEU A 416 -6.57 10.36 20.18
C LEU A 416 -5.81 11.10 21.27
N GLU A 417 -5.24 12.27 20.96
CA GLU A 417 -4.63 13.13 21.95
C GLU A 417 -5.64 13.70 22.94
N SER A 418 -6.78 14.19 22.45
CA SER A 418 -7.84 14.70 23.32
C SER A 418 -8.26 13.65 24.34
N LEU A 419 -8.41 12.40 23.89
CA LEU A 419 -8.70 11.26 24.76
C LEU A 419 -7.61 11.04 25.82
N ALA A 420 -6.32 11.05 25.41
CA ALA A 420 -5.20 10.94 26.35
C ALA A 420 -5.17 12.09 27.36
N PHE A 421 -5.49 13.31 26.92
CA PHE A 421 -5.54 14.49 27.78
C PHE A 421 -6.68 14.40 28.79
N TYR A 422 -7.87 13.99 28.39
CA TYR A 422 -8.98 13.79 29.33
C TYR A 422 -8.67 12.69 30.36
N ALA A 423 -7.99 11.63 29.96
CA ALA A 423 -7.51 10.61 30.90
C ALA A 423 -6.48 11.18 31.89
N ALA A 424 -5.48 11.94 31.39
CA ALA A 424 -4.48 12.61 32.23
C ALA A 424 -5.11 13.63 33.19
N ARG A 425 -6.09 14.39 32.71
CA ARG A 425 -6.88 15.35 33.48
C ARG A 425 -7.62 14.66 34.62
N PHE A 426 -8.31 13.56 34.32
CA PHE A 426 -9.08 12.80 35.30
C PHE A 426 -8.21 12.25 36.43
N ILE A 427 -7.11 11.58 36.11
CA ILE A 427 -6.24 11.00 37.14
C ILE A 427 -5.46 12.07 37.91
N SER A 428 -5.16 13.22 37.29
CA SER A 428 -4.54 14.36 37.95
C SER A 428 -5.46 14.88 39.06
N MET A 429 -6.76 15.04 38.77
CA MET A 429 -7.76 15.41 39.76
C MET A 429 -7.78 14.40 40.92
N VAL A 430 -7.86 13.10 40.62
CA VAL A 430 -7.89 12.03 41.64
C VAL A 430 -6.63 12.07 42.52
N ALA A 431 -5.44 12.18 41.92
CA ALA A 431 -4.17 12.25 42.63
C ALA A 431 -4.06 13.49 43.52
N PHE A 432 -4.54 14.64 43.05
CA PHE A 432 -4.59 15.87 43.81
C PHE A 432 -5.53 15.75 45.01
N THR A 433 -6.76 15.28 44.80
CA THR A 433 -7.75 15.14 45.89
C THR A 433 -7.31 14.16 46.96
N ALA A 434 -6.59 13.10 46.57
CA ALA A 434 -6.01 12.16 47.53
C ALA A 434 -4.86 12.79 48.33
N SER A 435 -4.14 13.75 47.75
CA SER A 435 -3.01 14.44 48.39
C SER A 435 -3.45 15.61 49.28
N TYR A 436 -4.58 16.24 48.94
CA TYR A 436 -5.14 17.40 49.65
C TYR A 436 -6.66 17.25 49.86
N PRO A 437 -7.10 16.36 50.79
CA PRO A 437 -8.52 16.09 51.03
C PRO A 437 -9.32 17.33 51.47
N ASP A 438 -8.69 18.24 52.21
CA ASP A 438 -9.35 19.42 52.80
C ASP A 438 -9.74 20.48 51.74
N VAL A 439 -9.06 20.48 50.59
CA VAL A 439 -9.27 21.46 49.52
C VAL A 439 -10.28 20.95 48.48
N GLY A 440 -10.28 19.64 48.24
CA GLY A 440 -11.26 18.95 47.41
C GLY A 440 -11.12 19.18 45.88
N PRO A 441 -12.01 18.55 45.09
CA PRO A 441 -11.94 18.55 43.62
C PRO A 441 -12.34 19.91 42.99
N TYR A 442 -13.18 20.69 43.65
CA TYR A 442 -13.66 21.97 43.13
C TYR A 442 -12.51 22.98 42.96
N PHE A 443 -11.63 23.07 43.96
CA PHE A 443 -10.43 23.89 43.87
C PHE A 443 -9.52 23.45 42.73
N TRP A 444 -9.39 22.14 42.51
CA TRP A 444 -8.57 21.62 41.42
C TRP A 444 -9.10 22.09 40.06
N GLU A 445 -10.40 22.02 39.86
CA GLU A 445 -11.03 22.41 38.58
C GLU A 445 -10.86 23.90 38.29
N GLN A 446 -10.96 24.75 39.32
CA GLN A 446 -10.80 26.20 39.19
C GLN A 446 -9.38 26.62 38.77
N HIS A 447 -8.35 25.92 39.24
CA HIS A 447 -6.96 26.35 39.04
C HIS A 447 -6.22 25.56 37.95
N PHE A 448 -6.52 24.26 37.76
CA PHE A 448 -5.89 23.44 36.71
C PHE A 448 -6.08 24.03 35.31
N GLY A 449 -7.27 24.59 35.05
CA GLY A 449 -7.62 25.15 33.75
C GLY A 449 -7.14 26.57 33.49
N ARG A 450 -6.61 27.27 34.50
CA ARG A 450 -6.41 28.72 34.46
C ARG A 450 -5.53 29.19 33.31
N ASN A 451 -4.48 28.43 32.99
CA ASN A 451 -3.51 28.77 31.93
C ASN A 451 -3.75 28.02 30.61
N LEU A 452 -4.86 27.28 30.47
CA LEU A 452 -5.17 26.49 29.27
C LEU A 452 -5.73 27.35 28.12
N ALA A 453 -6.57 28.34 28.44
CA ALA A 453 -7.23 29.22 27.49
C ALA A 453 -6.61 30.63 27.57
N GLY A 454 -5.72 30.95 26.64
CA GLY A 454 -5.31 32.33 26.41
C GLY A 454 -6.08 32.90 25.22
N ASP A 455 -6.92 33.91 25.44
CA ASP A 455 -7.61 34.68 24.39
C ASP A 455 -6.64 35.64 23.68
N SER A 456 -5.61 35.08 23.06
CA SER A 456 -4.66 35.86 22.26
C SER A 456 -4.96 35.65 20.77
N PRO A 457 -4.95 36.73 19.95
CA PRO A 457 -5.16 36.64 18.51
C PRO A 457 -4.00 35.96 17.75
N TRP A 458 -2.87 35.69 18.42
CA TRP A 458 -1.68 35.07 17.82
C TRP A 458 -1.78 33.54 17.78
N LEU A 459 -1.39 32.92 16.66
CA LEU A 459 -1.44 31.46 16.43
C LEU A 459 -0.69 30.61 17.48
N HIS A 460 0.29 31.19 18.17
CA HIS A 460 1.16 30.53 19.15
C HIS A 460 0.54 30.41 20.56
N VAL A 461 -0.74 30.78 20.74
CA VAL A 461 -1.41 30.76 22.03
C VAL A 461 -2.71 29.96 21.96
N GLY A 462 -2.85 28.99 22.86
CA GLY A 462 -4.07 28.22 23.07
C GLY A 462 -4.20 26.94 22.24
N TRP A 463 -5.43 26.42 22.16
CA TRP A 463 -5.73 25.11 21.55
C TRP A 463 -5.41 25.03 20.06
N LYS A 464 -5.42 26.16 19.34
CA LYS A 464 -5.07 26.23 17.92
C LYS A 464 -3.64 25.81 17.65
N TRP A 465 -2.72 26.21 18.54
CA TRP A 465 -1.30 25.85 18.45
C TRP A 465 -1.09 24.34 18.65
N VAL A 466 -1.77 23.79 19.65
CA VAL A 466 -1.77 22.35 19.93
C VAL A 466 -2.37 21.58 18.76
N LEU A 467 -3.49 22.04 18.21
CA LEU A 467 -4.08 21.41 17.02
C LEU A 467 -3.13 21.47 15.82
N LEU A 468 -2.48 22.61 15.57
CA LEU A 468 -1.56 22.78 14.44
C LEU A 468 -0.41 21.78 14.50
N LYS A 469 0.31 21.69 15.63
CA LYS A 469 1.42 20.71 15.76
C LYS A 469 0.92 19.27 15.59
N ASN A 470 -0.28 18.94 16.08
CA ASN A 470 -0.82 17.58 15.97
C ASN A 470 -1.17 17.23 14.53
N VAL A 471 -1.74 18.19 13.80
CA VAL A 471 -2.02 18.04 12.37
C VAL A 471 -0.72 17.87 11.59
N VAL A 472 0.33 18.67 11.88
CA VAL A 472 1.65 18.54 11.25
C VAL A 472 2.28 17.19 11.55
N CYS A 473 2.28 16.74 12.81
CA CYS A 473 2.78 15.42 13.22
C CYS A 473 2.01 14.28 12.54
N GLY A 474 0.67 14.38 12.50
CA GLY A 474 -0.18 13.41 11.82
C GLY A 474 0.09 13.34 10.32
N LEU A 475 0.23 14.49 9.66
CA LEU A 475 0.50 14.61 8.23
C LEU A 475 1.86 14.00 7.84
N GLY A 476 2.91 14.31 8.61
CA GLY A 476 4.24 13.72 8.38
C GLY A 476 4.25 12.22 8.65
N THR A 477 3.60 11.77 9.72
CA THR A 477 3.47 10.34 10.04
C THR A 477 2.78 9.57 8.92
N ALA A 478 1.64 10.07 8.44
CA ALA A 478 0.88 9.49 7.33
C ALA A 478 1.74 9.28 6.08
N THR A 479 2.54 10.30 5.76
CA THR A 479 3.32 10.37 4.53
C THR A 479 4.52 9.44 4.59
N ILE A 480 5.28 9.49 5.68
CA ILE A 480 6.42 8.61 5.90
C ILE A 480 5.94 7.15 5.86
N ALA A 481 4.84 6.82 6.56
CA ALA A 481 4.30 5.47 6.59
C ALA A 481 3.83 4.99 5.21
N TYR A 482 3.17 5.87 4.43
CA TYR A 482 2.75 5.56 3.06
C TYR A 482 3.94 5.25 2.15
N TYR A 483 4.94 6.14 2.09
CA TYR A 483 6.06 5.97 1.17
C TYR A 483 6.97 4.80 1.55
N GLN A 484 7.17 4.55 2.85
CA GLN A 484 7.90 3.36 3.28
C GLN A 484 7.14 2.07 2.94
N GLY A 485 5.82 2.05 3.15
CA GLY A 485 4.97 0.92 2.74
C GLY A 485 5.01 0.68 1.23
N LEU A 486 4.97 1.75 0.42
CA LEU A 486 4.96 1.68 -1.04
C LEU A 486 6.31 1.27 -1.64
N ALA A 487 7.41 1.39 -0.88
CA ALA A 487 8.73 1.00 -1.35
C ALA A 487 8.74 -0.45 -1.87
N PRO A 488 9.46 -0.77 -2.96
CA PRO A 488 9.44 -2.10 -3.57
C PRO A 488 9.70 -3.23 -2.56
N LYS A 489 8.81 -4.24 -2.52
CA LYS A 489 8.91 -5.42 -1.65
C LYS A 489 9.10 -6.68 -2.49
N ARG A 490 10.12 -7.49 -2.17
CA ARG A 490 10.40 -8.78 -2.83
C ARG A 490 10.15 -9.97 -1.90
N SER A 491 10.05 -9.73 -0.60
CA SER A 491 9.79 -10.76 0.40
C SER A 491 8.95 -10.22 1.57
N ALA A 492 8.39 -11.14 2.37
CA ALA A 492 7.78 -10.78 3.65
C ALA A 492 8.76 -10.09 4.62
N SER A 493 10.06 -10.41 4.54
CA SER A 493 11.08 -9.75 5.36
C SER A 493 11.31 -8.28 4.98
N ASP A 494 11.05 -7.90 3.72
CA ASP A 494 11.08 -6.49 3.28
C ASP A 494 9.94 -5.68 3.88
N VAL A 495 8.77 -6.31 4.05
CA VAL A 495 7.63 -5.70 4.74
C VAL A 495 7.99 -5.45 6.21
N SER A 496 8.56 -6.45 6.89
CA SER A 496 9.01 -6.31 8.27
C SER A 496 10.05 -5.19 8.45
N ARG A 497 11.07 -5.13 7.58
CA ARG A 497 12.08 -4.05 7.58
C ARG A 497 11.45 -2.67 7.39
N SER A 498 10.44 -2.56 6.53
CA SER A 498 9.65 -1.34 6.32
C SER A 498 9.01 -0.84 7.61
N ILE A 499 8.46 -1.76 8.40
CA ILE A 499 7.76 -1.42 9.64
C ILE A 499 8.76 -0.82 10.63
N THR A 500 9.90 -1.47 10.83
CA THR A 500 10.95 -0.98 11.73
C THR A 500 11.47 0.39 11.31
N SER A 501 11.76 0.57 10.02
CA SER A 501 12.21 1.85 9.47
C SER A 501 11.11 2.92 9.60
N THR A 502 9.83 2.54 9.46
CA THR A 502 8.71 3.48 9.64
C THR A 502 8.67 4.00 11.06
N VAL A 503 8.73 3.13 12.07
CA VAL A 503 8.74 3.53 13.48
C VAL A 503 9.88 4.52 13.75
N LEU A 504 11.09 4.23 13.27
CA LEU A 504 12.24 5.11 13.46
C LEU A 504 12.00 6.51 12.87
N TRP A 505 11.61 6.58 11.60
CA TRP A 505 11.47 7.85 10.89
C TRP A 505 10.25 8.66 11.32
N THR A 506 9.11 8.02 11.62
CA THR A 506 7.92 8.73 12.10
C THR A 506 8.16 9.28 13.51
N THR A 507 8.77 8.52 14.41
CA THR A 507 9.11 9.00 15.75
C THR A 507 10.15 10.12 15.71
N LEU A 508 11.22 9.99 14.90
CA LEU A 508 12.21 11.05 14.73
C LEU A 508 11.59 12.34 14.17
N PHE A 509 10.71 12.22 13.17
CA PHE A 509 10.00 13.37 12.60
C PHE A 509 9.16 14.08 13.66
N VAL A 510 8.35 13.33 14.42
CA VAL A 510 7.52 13.90 15.50
C VAL A 510 8.36 14.59 16.56
N LEU A 511 9.46 13.96 17.01
CA LEU A 511 10.39 14.57 17.97
C LEU A 511 10.99 15.88 17.43
N THR A 512 11.36 15.91 16.15
CA THR A 512 11.93 17.09 15.50
C THR A 512 10.90 18.22 15.42
N VAL A 513 9.64 17.90 15.07
CA VAL A 513 8.53 18.87 15.05
C VAL A 513 8.30 19.44 16.44
N HIS A 514 8.20 18.60 17.48
CA HIS A 514 8.01 19.09 18.85
C HIS A 514 9.19 19.89 19.36
N PHE A 515 10.43 19.52 19.02
CA PHE A 515 11.62 20.29 19.36
C PHE A 515 11.60 21.68 18.72
N ALA A 516 11.33 21.75 17.41
CA ALA A 516 11.24 23.03 16.70
C ALA A 516 10.08 23.90 17.22
N VAL A 517 8.93 23.30 17.51
CA VAL A 517 7.78 23.99 18.10
C VAL A 517 8.10 24.51 19.49
N ALA A 518 8.78 23.73 20.32
CA ALA A 518 9.19 24.14 21.66
C ALA A 518 10.16 25.34 21.62
N LEU A 519 11.11 25.38 20.68
CA LEU A 519 12.02 26.52 20.49
C LEU A 519 11.31 27.81 20.04
N MET A 520 10.13 27.70 19.41
CA MET A 520 9.32 28.86 19.03
C MET A 520 8.36 29.29 20.15
N GLU A 521 7.96 28.35 21.00
CA GLU A 521 6.97 28.57 22.06
C GLU A 521 7.59 29.08 23.37
N PHE A 522 8.84 28.71 23.66
CA PHE A 522 9.61 29.08 24.86
C PHE A 522 10.96 29.69 24.47
#